data_AF-A0AAN0LWW6-F1
#
_entry.id   AF-A0AAN0LWW6-F1
#
_cell.length_a   1.000
_cell.length_b   1.000
_cell.length_c   1.000
_cell.angle_alpha   90.00
_cell.angle_beta   90.00
_cell.angle_gamma   90.00
#
_symmetry.space_group_name_H-M   'P 1'
#
loop_
_entity.id
_entity.type
_entity.pdbx_description
1 polymer ?
#
loop_
_entity_poly.entity_id
_entity_poly.type
_entity_poly.pdbx_seq_one_letter_code
_entity_poly.pdbx_strand_id
1 'polypeptide(L)'
;MDKKEASETEEAPSETEEALKENFEDKTTEIETSVAETPNEESVLIEDLEVISETRVLKENEVIVSSYDEFHAYVTNRGNGIYDTYIMNDDFVITKALTVPSGYSFILDGKDPVTNENHSLTKTANDDFFNLAIKARDNKETTMYFKNMTITSNGKYGLMYSSYENSTFIYENVDFYGTTLAQNTKGTSILHNVTKNDGITI
;
A
#
# COMPACT_ATOMS: atom_id res chain seq x y z
N MET A 1 -49.00 12.96 -14.91
CA MET A 1 -48.97 11.58 -14.36
C MET A 1 -47.59 11.03 -14.66
N ASP A 2 -46.52 11.56 -14.06
CA ASP A 2 -46.13 11.55 -12.64
C ASP A 2 -45.74 10.17 -12.12
N LYS A 3 -44.44 10.09 -11.75
CA LYS A 3 -43.86 9.44 -10.55
C LYS A 3 -44.04 7.92 -10.38
N LYS A 4 -43.21 7.16 -9.68
CA LYS A 4 -41.84 7.19 -9.12
C LYS A 4 -41.76 5.85 -8.35
N GLU A 5 -40.56 5.27 -8.27
CA GLU A 5 -40.01 4.31 -7.29
C GLU A 5 -40.89 3.60 -6.24
N ALA A 6 -40.56 2.33 -6.00
CA ALA A 6 -40.38 1.65 -4.68
C ALA A 6 -40.36 0.12 -4.95
N SER A 7 -39.79 -0.79 -4.15
CA SER A 7 -38.93 -0.83 -2.96
C SER A 7 -38.77 -2.35 -2.65
N GLU A 8 -37.64 -2.67 -2.01
CA GLU A 8 -37.30 -3.79 -1.12
C GLU A 8 -38.13 -5.09 -1.01
N THR A 9 -37.34 -6.18 -1.01
CA THR A 9 -37.25 -7.30 -0.05
C THR A 9 -38.28 -7.43 1.08
N GLU A 10 -38.83 -8.64 1.24
CA GLU A 10 -39.01 -9.36 2.53
C GLU A 10 -39.46 -10.82 2.23
N GLU A 11 -38.66 -11.80 2.64
CA GLU A 11 -38.88 -12.72 3.77
C GLU A 11 -39.76 -13.94 3.44
N ALA A 12 -39.10 -15.11 3.47
CA ALA A 12 -39.74 -16.41 3.60
C ALA A 12 -39.76 -16.79 5.10
N PRO A 13 -40.85 -17.35 5.63
CA PRO A 13 -40.94 -17.71 7.04
C PRO A 13 -40.58 -19.18 7.31
N SER A 14 -40.26 -19.37 8.59
CA SER A 14 -40.59 -20.49 9.48
C SER A 14 -39.67 -21.73 9.55
N GLU A 15 -39.12 -21.85 10.78
CA GLU A 15 -39.16 -23.03 11.66
C GLU A 15 -38.29 -24.24 11.30
N THR A 16 -37.30 -24.57 12.13
CA THR A 16 -37.54 -25.44 13.31
C THR A 16 -36.29 -25.53 14.21
N GLU A 17 -36.57 -25.53 15.51
CA GLU A 17 -35.68 -25.82 16.65
C GLU A 17 -35.27 -27.30 16.72
N GLU A 18 -34.35 -27.57 17.67
CA GLU A 18 -33.88 -28.88 18.19
C GLU A 18 -32.72 -29.51 17.41
N ALA A 19 -31.61 -29.97 17.99
CA ALA A 19 -31.15 -30.05 19.38
C ALA A 19 -29.64 -30.38 19.33
N LEU A 20 -28.87 -30.01 20.37
CA LEU A 20 -28.13 -30.96 21.23
C LEU A 20 -27.13 -30.22 22.13
N LYS A 21 -27.29 -30.47 23.42
CA LYS A 21 -26.48 -30.03 24.56
C LYS A 21 -25.26 -30.95 24.70
N GLU A 22 -24.13 -30.39 25.15
CA GLU A 22 -23.31 -30.92 26.27
C GLU A 22 -22.17 -29.91 26.53
N ASN A 23 -22.26 -29.15 27.63
CA ASN A 23 -21.65 -29.43 28.94
C ASN A 23 -20.11 -29.25 28.95
N PHE A 24 -19.65 -28.08 29.41
CA PHE A 24 -18.44 -28.00 30.24
C PHE A 24 -18.68 -26.99 31.36
N GLU A 25 -18.91 -27.53 32.56
CA GLU A 25 -18.89 -26.80 33.82
C GLU A 25 -17.45 -26.46 34.21
N ASP A 26 -17.23 -25.16 34.35
CA ASP A 26 -16.58 -24.43 35.45
C ASP A 26 -15.70 -25.20 36.45
N LYS A 27 -14.47 -24.70 36.64
CA LYS A 27 -13.89 -24.58 37.99
C LYS A 27 -12.83 -23.48 38.07
N THR A 28 -13.26 -22.37 38.64
CA THR A 28 -12.47 -21.31 39.28
C THR A 28 -11.61 -21.83 40.44
N THR A 29 -10.40 -21.28 40.60
CA THR A 29 -9.69 -21.19 41.90
C THR A 29 -8.68 -20.04 41.87
N GLU A 30 -8.94 -18.97 42.63
CA GLU A 30 -7.97 -17.96 43.09
C GLU A 30 -7.10 -18.60 44.23
N ILE A 31 -5.94 -18.14 44.72
CA ILE A 31 -5.59 -16.87 45.37
C ILE A 31 -4.04 -16.82 45.64
N GLU A 32 -3.43 -15.64 45.43
CA GLU A 32 -2.29 -14.90 46.07
C GLU A 32 -0.85 -15.41 46.35
N THR A 33 0.09 -14.60 45.82
CA THR A 33 1.33 -13.96 46.36
C THR A 33 2.43 -14.74 47.11
N SER A 34 3.70 -14.59 46.67
CA SER A 34 4.76 -13.87 47.41
C SER A 34 6.18 -13.94 46.78
N VAL A 35 6.81 -12.75 46.71
CA VAL A 35 8.25 -12.40 46.87
C VAL A 35 9.32 -12.88 45.87
N ALA A 36 10.19 -11.91 45.56
CA ALA A 36 11.25 -11.86 44.57
C ALA A 36 12.52 -12.67 44.88
N GLU A 37 13.14 -13.21 43.83
CA GLU A 37 14.59 -13.42 43.71
C GLU A 37 15.00 -13.27 42.22
N THR A 38 15.85 -12.29 41.90
CA THR A 38 16.83 -12.38 40.79
C THR A 38 18.06 -13.10 41.35
N PRO A 39 18.79 -13.98 40.61
CA PRO A 39 19.50 -13.59 39.38
C PRO A 39 19.69 -14.71 38.32
N ASN A 40 19.67 -14.38 37.03
CA ASN A 40 20.62 -14.98 36.09
C ASN A 40 20.71 -14.14 34.81
N GLU A 41 21.80 -13.38 34.65
CA GLU A 41 22.22 -12.88 33.35
C GLU A 41 22.73 -14.07 32.53
N GLU A 42 21.82 -14.80 31.87
CA GLU A 42 22.21 -15.57 30.69
C GLU A 42 22.26 -14.57 29.53
N SER A 43 23.46 -14.08 29.25
CA SER A 43 23.78 -13.39 28.02
C SER A 43 23.54 -14.37 26.86
N VAL A 44 22.34 -14.35 26.29
CA VAL A 44 22.09 -14.94 24.98
C VAL A 44 22.87 -14.08 24.00
N LEU A 45 24.07 -14.53 23.64
CA LEU A 45 24.79 -14.08 22.46
C LEU A 45 23.85 -14.39 21.28
N ILE A 46 23.14 -13.37 20.81
CA ILE A 46 22.46 -13.44 19.53
C ILE A 46 23.61 -13.53 18.52
N GLU A 47 23.87 -14.73 18.05
CA GLU A 47 24.78 -15.00 16.94
C GLU A 47 24.37 -14.04 15.81
N ASP A 48 25.35 -13.25 15.35
CA ASP A 48 25.21 -12.36 14.21
C ASP A 48 24.58 -13.14 13.07
N LEU A 49 23.29 -12.90 12.84
CA LEU A 49 22.57 -13.45 11.71
C LEU A 49 23.23 -12.83 10.48
N GLU A 50 24.16 -13.55 9.87
CA GLU A 50 24.73 -13.18 8.57
C GLU A 50 23.54 -13.07 7.61
N VAL A 51 23.12 -11.83 7.34
CA VAL A 51 22.20 -11.52 6.27
C VAL A 51 22.95 -11.87 5.00
N ILE A 52 22.74 -13.10 4.52
CA ILE A 52 23.20 -13.53 3.21
C ILE A 52 22.40 -12.70 2.21
N SER A 53 22.94 -11.54 1.84
CA SER A 53 22.41 -10.72 0.76
C SER A 53 22.62 -11.51 -0.53
N GLU A 54 21.61 -12.27 -0.95
CA GLU A 54 21.58 -12.77 -2.31
C GLU A 54 21.57 -11.55 -3.22
N THR A 55 22.71 -11.24 -3.84
CA THR A 55 22.81 -10.14 -4.80
C THR A 55 21.94 -10.48 -5.99
N ARG A 56 20.68 -10.04 -5.96
CA ARG A 56 19.77 -10.10 -7.10
C ARG A 56 20.39 -9.31 -8.25
N VAL A 57 20.57 -10.00 -9.38
CA VAL A 57 20.92 -9.33 -10.63
C VAL A 57 19.66 -8.68 -11.19
N LEU A 58 19.72 -7.37 -11.43
CA LEU A 58 18.63 -6.61 -12.04
C LEU A 58 18.45 -7.03 -13.51
N LYS A 59 17.20 -7.05 -13.97
CA LYS A 59 16.91 -7.18 -15.40
C LYS A 59 17.28 -5.89 -16.16
N GLU A 60 17.35 -5.99 -17.48
CA GLU A 60 17.71 -4.86 -18.37
C GLU A 60 16.79 -3.65 -18.21
N ASN A 61 15.51 -3.87 -17.92
CA ASN A 61 14.47 -2.86 -17.73
C ASN A 61 14.22 -2.49 -16.25
N GLU A 62 15.05 -3.00 -15.34
CA GLU A 62 14.98 -2.72 -13.90
C GLU A 62 16.10 -1.74 -13.49
N VAL A 63 15.78 -0.79 -12.61
CA VAL A 63 16.77 0.15 -12.05
C VAL A 63 16.47 0.40 -10.58
N ILE A 64 17.52 0.47 -9.76
CA ILE A 64 17.41 0.93 -8.36
C ILE A 64 17.44 2.45 -8.34
N VAL A 65 16.53 3.05 -7.59
CA VAL A 65 16.39 4.50 -7.42
C VAL A 65 16.45 4.86 -5.95
N SER A 66 17.26 5.87 -5.61
CA SER A 66 17.54 6.27 -4.22
C SER A 66 16.91 7.57 -3.79
N SER A 67 16.05 8.14 -4.63
CA SER A 67 15.24 9.28 -4.25
C SER A 67 14.04 9.43 -5.18
N TYR A 68 13.03 10.13 -4.69
CA TYR A 68 11.90 10.55 -5.53
C TYR A 68 12.35 11.40 -6.73
N ASP A 69 13.38 12.24 -6.57
CA ASP A 69 13.91 13.08 -7.63
C ASP A 69 14.58 12.28 -8.75
N GLU A 70 15.30 11.21 -8.38
CA GLU A 70 15.90 10.29 -9.34
C GLU A 70 14.83 9.49 -10.08
N PHE A 71 13.88 8.89 -9.35
CA PHE A 71 12.72 8.22 -9.94
C PHE A 71 11.97 9.14 -10.91
N HIS A 72 11.66 10.36 -10.48
CA HIS A 72 11.03 11.36 -11.32
C HIS A 72 11.86 11.64 -12.58
N ALA A 73 13.18 11.81 -12.45
CA ALA A 73 14.06 12.07 -13.59
C ALA A 73 14.08 10.91 -14.59
N TYR A 74 14.08 9.66 -14.14
CA TYR A 74 13.97 8.51 -15.03
C TYR A 74 12.63 8.46 -15.74
N VAL A 75 11.51 8.54 -15.00
CA VAL A 75 10.17 8.48 -15.62
C VAL A 75 9.96 9.60 -16.64
N THR A 76 10.43 10.82 -16.36
CA THR A 76 10.11 12.00 -17.20
C THR A 76 11.10 12.28 -18.32
N ASN A 77 12.41 12.05 -18.10
CA ASN A 77 13.45 12.61 -18.96
C ASN A 77 14.54 11.63 -19.37
N ARG A 78 14.90 10.66 -18.52
CA ARG A 78 16.13 9.87 -18.66
C ARG A 78 15.92 8.38 -18.94
N GLY A 79 14.80 7.82 -18.50
CA GLY A 79 14.51 6.39 -18.51
C GLY A 79 13.22 6.00 -19.23
N ASN A 80 12.44 6.98 -19.74
CA ASN A 80 11.22 6.70 -20.48
C ASN A 80 11.52 5.81 -21.70
N GLY A 81 10.98 4.59 -21.69
CA GLY A 81 11.21 3.57 -22.72
C GLY A 81 12.48 2.74 -22.54
N ILE A 82 13.29 2.99 -21.51
CA ILE A 82 14.48 2.19 -21.16
C ILE A 82 14.16 1.28 -19.97
N TYR A 83 13.66 1.87 -18.89
CA TYR A 83 13.22 1.14 -17.71
C TYR A 83 11.70 1.10 -17.69
N ASP A 84 11.14 0.04 -17.15
CA ASP A 84 9.73 -0.02 -16.77
C ASP A 84 9.56 -0.35 -15.29
N THR A 85 10.62 -0.79 -14.62
CA THR A 85 10.57 -1.22 -13.22
C THR A 85 11.61 -0.45 -12.42
N TYR A 86 11.12 0.27 -11.41
CA TYR A 86 11.90 1.11 -10.51
C TYR A 86 11.85 0.48 -9.13
N ILE A 87 13.02 0.17 -8.57
CA ILE A 87 13.14 -0.47 -7.26
C ILE A 87 13.64 0.58 -6.27
N MET A 88 12.86 0.83 -5.23
CA MET A 88 13.23 1.77 -4.17
C MET A 88 14.29 1.13 -3.27
N ASN A 89 15.32 1.90 -2.91
CA ASN A 89 16.26 1.53 -1.82
C ASN A 89 16.26 2.57 -0.68
N ASP A 90 15.29 3.48 -0.69
CA ASP A 90 15.05 4.44 0.38
C ASP A 90 13.57 4.89 0.34
N ASP A 91 13.12 5.48 1.43
CA ASP A 91 11.80 6.08 1.57
C ASP A 91 11.68 7.35 0.72
N PHE A 92 10.58 7.46 -0.02
CA PHE A 92 10.33 8.57 -0.92
C PHE A 92 9.30 9.53 -0.35
N VAL A 93 9.69 10.79 -0.26
CA VAL A 93 8.76 11.91 -0.08
C VAL A 93 8.50 12.55 -1.43
N ILE A 94 7.23 12.69 -1.79
CA ILE A 94 6.83 13.41 -3.01
C ILE A 94 7.05 14.89 -2.79
N THR A 95 8.05 15.44 -3.47
CA THR A 95 8.45 16.85 -3.40
C THR A 95 7.93 17.68 -4.59
N LYS A 96 7.48 17.02 -5.66
CA LYS A 96 6.97 17.64 -6.89
C LYS A 96 6.03 16.70 -7.64
N ALA A 97 5.22 17.22 -8.55
CA ALA A 97 4.31 16.41 -9.33
C ALA A 97 5.05 15.59 -10.38
N LEU A 98 4.67 14.32 -10.53
CA LEU A 98 5.14 13.46 -11.61
C LEU A 98 4.03 13.35 -12.66
N THR A 99 4.25 13.95 -13.83
CA THR A 99 3.38 13.72 -14.99
C THR A 99 4.01 12.64 -15.86
N VAL A 100 3.40 11.46 -15.87
CA VAL A 100 3.88 10.30 -16.61
C VAL A 100 3.81 10.59 -18.11
N PRO A 101 4.87 10.35 -18.90
CA PRO A 101 4.84 10.55 -20.34
C PRO A 101 3.70 9.80 -21.03
N SER A 102 3.24 10.35 -22.17
CA SER A 102 2.13 9.80 -22.95
C SER A 102 2.41 8.34 -23.36
N GLY A 103 1.50 7.43 -23.01
CA GLY A 103 1.59 6.01 -23.35
C GLY A 103 2.64 5.21 -22.55
N TYR A 104 3.30 5.82 -21.57
CA TYR A 104 4.34 5.16 -20.79
C TYR A 104 3.74 4.50 -19.55
N SER A 105 4.16 3.27 -19.26
CA SER A 105 3.74 2.51 -18.09
C SER A 105 4.94 2.10 -17.26
N PHE A 106 4.76 1.99 -15.95
CA PHE A 106 5.84 1.59 -15.04
C PHE A 106 5.35 0.82 -13.81
N ILE A 107 6.30 0.17 -13.16
CA ILE A 107 6.23 -0.46 -11.85
C ILE A 107 7.16 0.30 -10.92
N LEU A 108 6.66 0.74 -9.78
CA LEU A 108 7.46 1.17 -8.64
C LEU A 108 7.34 0.07 -7.57
N ASP A 109 8.43 -0.64 -7.33
CA ASP A 109 8.55 -1.69 -6.33
C ASP A 109 9.25 -1.12 -5.10
N GLY A 110 8.56 -1.10 -3.97
CA GLY A 110 9.10 -0.59 -2.71
C GLY A 110 10.04 -1.58 -2.02
N LYS A 111 10.17 -2.81 -2.52
CA LYS A 111 10.96 -3.83 -1.87
C LYS A 111 12.45 -3.74 -2.24
N ASP A 112 13.28 -3.40 -1.27
CA ASP A 112 14.73 -3.39 -1.45
C ASP A 112 15.23 -4.83 -1.69
N PRO A 113 15.98 -5.07 -2.78
CA PRO A 113 16.42 -6.41 -3.15
C PRO A 113 17.61 -6.93 -2.32
N VAL A 114 18.25 -6.06 -1.54
CA VAL A 114 19.39 -6.34 -0.66
C VAL A 114 18.91 -6.55 0.77
N THR A 115 18.07 -5.66 1.30
CA THR A 115 17.61 -5.73 2.70
C THR A 115 16.29 -6.48 2.87
N ASN A 116 15.56 -6.70 1.77
CA ASN A 116 14.23 -7.32 1.75
C ASN A 116 13.16 -6.53 2.52
N GLU A 117 13.45 -5.27 2.87
CA GLU A 117 12.53 -4.33 3.52
C GLU A 117 11.63 -3.62 2.49
N ASN A 118 10.43 -3.22 2.91
CA ASN A 118 9.51 -2.42 2.09
C ASN A 118 9.67 -0.94 2.45
N HIS A 119 9.88 -0.09 1.45
CA HIS A 119 9.98 1.36 1.60
C HIS A 119 8.63 2.07 1.51
N SER A 120 8.63 3.33 1.95
CA SER A 120 7.45 4.17 1.97
C SER A 120 7.41 5.21 0.84
N LEU A 121 6.21 5.44 0.29
CA LEU A 121 5.90 6.55 -0.61
C LEU A 121 4.94 7.51 0.09
N THR A 122 5.46 8.65 0.51
CA THR A 122 4.75 9.60 1.36
C THR A 122 4.46 10.90 0.62
N LYS A 123 3.20 11.33 0.69
CA LYS A 123 2.80 12.69 0.33
C LYS A 123 2.64 13.52 1.60
N THR A 124 3.46 14.56 1.73
CA THR A 124 3.29 15.56 2.79
C THR A 124 1.93 16.24 2.68
N ALA A 125 1.33 16.59 3.83
CA ALA A 125 0.06 17.31 3.88
C ALA A 125 0.19 18.66 3.15
N ASN A 126 -0.42 18.74 1.97
CA ASN A 126 -0.51 19.95 1.16
C ASN A 126 -1.83 19.90 0.39
N ASP A 127 -2.60 20.98 0.48
CA ASP A 127 -3.89 21.12 -0.19
C ASP A 127 -3.75 21.43 -1.69
N ASP A 128 -2.55 21.80 -2.15
CA ASP A 128 -2.26 21.99 -3.56
C ASP A 128 -2.07 20.65 -4.26
N PHE A 129 -3.21 20.08 -4.65
CA PHE A 129 -3.29 18.79 -5.29
C PHE A 129 -2.41 18.68 -6.55
N PHE A 130 -2.37 19.72 -7.37
CA PHE A 130 -1.70 19.63 -8.66
C PHE A 130 -0.18 19.65 -8.51
N ASN A 131 0.35 20.06 -7.36
CA ASN A 131 1.78 20.19 -7.16
C ASN A 131 2.45 18.95 -6.56
N LEU A 132 1.71 18.06 -5.88
CA LEU A 132 2.25 16.85 -5.23
C LEU A 132 1.41 15.59 -5.56
N ALA A 133 1.33 15.22 -6.84
CA ALA A 133 0.67 13.99 -7.26
C ALA A 133 1.36 13.35 -8.47
N ILE A 134 1.23 12.03 -8.60
CA ILE A 134 1.62 11.26 -9.78
C ILE A 134 0.41 11.13 -10.70
N LYS A 135 0.56 11.45 -11.99
CA LYS A 135 -0.56 11.66 -12.90
C LYS A 135 -0.32 11.15 -14.30
N ALA A 136 -1.37 10.64 -14.94
CA ALA A 136 -1.38 10.37 -16.37
C ALA A 136 -1.41 11.70 -17.14
N ARG A 137 -0.71 11.76 -18.28
CA ARG A 137 -0.62 12.97 -19.11
C ARG A 137 -1.82 13.19 -20.03
N ASP A 138 -2.33 12.12 -20.62
CA ASP A 138 -3.41 12.14 -21.62
C ASP A 138 -4.17 10.81 -21.66
N ASN A 139 -5.09 10.65 -22.61
CA ASN A 139 -5.92 9.47 -22.76
C ASN A 139 -5.24 8.30 -23.50
N LYS A 140 -3.91 8.27 -23.57
CA LYS A 140 -3.17 7.09 -24.04
C LYS A 140 -3.10 6.04 -22.93
N GLU A 141 -3.05 4.78 -23.33
CA GLU A 141 -2.95 3.64 -22.42
C GLU A 141 -1.73 3.80 -21.49
N THR A 142 -2.00 3.92 -20.19
CA THR A 142 -1.00 4.25 -19.17
C THR A 142 -1.30 3.41 -17.93
N THR A 143 -0.36 2.56 -17.53
CA THR A 143 -0.45 1.78 -16.28
C THR A 143 0.61 2.27 -15.30
N MET A 144 0.17 2.65 -14.11
CA MET A 144 1.06 2.96 -12.98
C MET A 144 0.85 1.90 -11.91
N TYR A 145 1.87 1.09 -11.69
CA TYR A 145 1.82 -0.04 -10.78
C TYR A 145 2.71 0.21 -9.57
N PHE A 146 2.13 0.17 -8.39
CA PHE A 146 2.79 0.32 -7.10
C PHE A 146 2.72 -1.01 -6.36
N LYS A 147 3.86 -1.56 -5.97
CA LYS A 147 3.91 -2.85 -5.26
C LYS A 147 4.89 -2.87 -4.09
N ASN A 148 4.58 -3.69 -3.10
CA ASN A 148 5.41 -3.95 -1.91
C ASN A 148 5.88 -2.67 -1.20
N MET A 149 4.94 -1.80 -0.82
CA MET A 149 5.29 -0.52 -0.22
C MET A 149 4.25 -0.04 0.77
N THR A 150 4.67 0.87 1.66
CA THR A 150 3.75 1.67 2.45
C THR A 150 3.41 2.95 1.70
N ILE A 151 2.13 3.32 1.58
CA ILE A 151 1.71 4.59 1.00
C ILE A 151 1.04 5.45 2.07
N THR A 152 1.53 6.68 2.24
CA THR A 152 0.94 7.66 3.15
C THR A 152 0.40 8.86 2.38
N SER A 153 -0.89 9.16 2.52
CA SER A 153 -1.53 10.32 1.86
C SER A 153 -2.74 10.85 2.62
N ASN A 154 -2.62 12.08 3.12
CA ASN A 154 -3.64 12.75 3.93
C ASN A 154 -4.42 13.86 3.19
N GLY A 155 -4.37 13.89 1.85
CA GLY A 155 -5.08 14.89 1.04
C GLY A 155 -6.38 14.38 0.44
N LYS A 156 -7.36 15.28 0.25
CA LYS A 156 -8.68 15.02 -0.37
C LYS A 156 -8.61 14.25 -1.71
N TYR A 157 -7.54 14.46 -2.45
CA TYR A 157 -7.39 13.96 -3.81
C TYR A 157 -6.39 12.80 -3.95
N GLY A 158 -5.83 12.34 -2.83
CA GLY A 158 -4.85 11.28 -2.80
C GLY A 158 -3.50 11.61 -3.42
N LEU A 159 -2.71 10.56 -3.65
CA LEU A 159 -1.34 10.61 -4.15
C LEU A 159 -1.27 10.40 -5.68
N MET A 160 -2.20 9.61 -6.23
CA MET A 160 -2.32 9.38 -7.68
C MET A 160 -3.56 10.06 -8.25
N TYR A 161 -3.45 10.54 -9.49
CA TYR A 161 -4.55 11.19 -10.19
C TYR A 161 -4.67 10.83 -11.67
N SER A 162 -5.89 10.56 -12.11
CA SER A 162 -6.24 10.51 -13.54
C SER A 162 -7.71 10.86 -13.76
N SER A 163 -7.99 11.48 -14.91
CA SER A 163 -9.33 11.69 -15.44
C SER A 163 -9.52 11.09 -16.84
N TYR A 164 -8.66 10.17 -17.22
CA TYR A 164 -8.62 9.50 -18.51
C TYR A 164 -9.09 8.05 -18.39
N GLU A 165 -9.84 7.59 -19.39
CA GLU A 165 -10.45 6.24 -19.42
C GLU A 165 -9.39 5.15 -19.58
N ASN A 166 -8.32 5.44 -20.30
CA ASN A 166 -7.24 4.47 -20.57
C ASN A 166 -6.11 4.48 -19.52
N SER A 167 -6.37 5.01 -18.32
CA SER A 167 -5.42 5.00 -17.21
C SER A 167 -5.75 3.91 -16.20
N THR A 168 -4.78 3.05 -15.89
CA THR A 168 -4.91 2.01 -14.88
C THR A 168 -3.93 2.26 -13.72
N PHE A 169 -4.44 2.24 -12.50
CA PHE A 169 -3.62 2.17 -11.29
C PHE A 169 -3.68 0.76 -10.72
N ILE A 170 -2.53 0.17 -10.44
CA ILE A 170 -2.44 -1.15 -9.82
C ILE A 170 -1.71 -1.00 -8.50
N TYR A 171 -2.26 -1.60 -7.44
CA TYR A 171 -1.67 -1.66 -6.11
C TYR A 171 -1.58 -3.12 -5.69
N GLU A 172 -0.37 -3.58 -5.36
CA GLU A 172 -0.13 -4.95 -4.89
C GLU A 172 0.69 -4.97 -3.61
N ASN A 173 0.22 -5.63 -2.55
CA ASN A 173 0.92 -5.68 -1.25
C ASN A 173 1.23 -4.27 -0.74
N VAL A 174 0.19 -3.44 -0.63
CA VAL A 174 0.31 -2.04 -0.23
C VAL A 174 -0.37 -1.82 1.11
N ASP A 175 0.38 -1.28 2.07
CA ASP A 175 -0.17 -0.77 3.32
C ASP A 175 -0.45 0.73 3.18
N PHE A 176 -1.71 1.12 3.29
CA PHE A 176 -2.14 2.49 3.07
C PHE A 176 -2.54 3.18 4.38
N TYR A 177 -1.93 4.35 4.63
CA TYR A 177 -2.26 5.24 5.74
C TYR A 177 -2.79 6.57 5.18
N GLY A 178 -4.04 6.89 5.52
CA GLY A 178 -4.64 8.19 5.24
C GLY A 178 -6.06 8.14 4.74
N THR A 179 -6.52 9.26 4.16
CA THR A 179 -7.93 9.48 3.81
C THR A 179 -8.28 9.05 2.40
N THR A 180 -7.39 9.31 1.44
CA THR A 180 -7.62 8.99 0.03
C THR A 180 -6.31 8.50 -0.58
N LEU A 181 -6.33 7.30 -1.15
CA LEU A 181 -5.18 6.71 -1.83
C LEU A 181 -4.97 7.36 -3.21
N ALA A 182 -6.03 7.41 -4.01
CA ALA A 182 -5.98 7.91 -5.39
C ALA A 182 -7.33 8.40 -5.88
N GLN A 183 -7.29 9.22 -6.93
CA GLN A 183 -8.45 9.58 -7.74
C GLN A 183 -8.24 9.17 -9.19
N ASN A 184 -8.82 8.05 -9.60
CA ASN A 184 -8.93 7.65 -10.99
C ASN A 184 -10.39 7.78 -11.45
N THR A 185 -10.78 8.96 -11.92
CA THR A 185 -12.20 9.33 -12.07
C THR A 185 -12.89 8.70 -13.28
N LYS A 186 -12.12 8.26 -14.29
CA LYS A 186 -12.65 7.59 -15.50
C LYS A 186 -11.95 6.27 -15.83
N GLY A 187 -10.76 6.04 -15.29
CA GLY A 187 -9.97 4.84 -15.54
C GLY A 187 -10.25 3.73 -14.55
N THR A 188 -9.31 2.79 -14.45
CA THR A 188 -9.45 1.60 -13.59
C THR A 188 -8.46 1.62 -12.43
N SER A 189 -8.90 1.19 -11.25
CA SER A 189 -8.02 0.90 -10.11
C SER A 189 -8.14 -0.57 -9.74
N ILE A 190 -7.00 -1.26 -9.66
CA ILE A 190 -6.91 -2.68 -9.29
C ILE A 190 -6.18 -2.77 -7.96
N LEU A 191 -6.79 -3.45 -6.98
CA LEU A 191 -6.27 -3.61 -5.62
C LEU A 191 -6.04 -5.08 -5.34
N HIS A 192 -4.79 -5.47 -5.09
CA HIS A 192 -4.39 -6.82 -4.69
C HIS A 192 -3.68 -6.74 -3.35
N ASN A 193 -4.25 -7.38 -2.32
CA ASN A 193 -3.65 -7.37 -0.98
C ASN A 193 -3.31 -5.94 -0.48
N VAL A 194 -4.32 -5.07 -0.45
CA VAL A 194 -4.18 -3.69 0.01
C VAL A 194 -4.83 -3.57 1.38
N THR A 195 -4.05 -3.17 2.38
CA THR A 195 -4.52 -2.94 3.75
C THR A 195 -4.71 -1.45 3.97
N LYS A 196 -5.88 -1.01 4.45
CA LYS A 196 -6.10 0.36 4.91
C LYS A 196 -5.97 0.42 6.42
N ASN A 197 -5.01 1.20 6.90
CA ASN A 197 -4.77 1.41 8.31
C ASN A 197 -5.41 2.74 8.73
N ASP A 198 -6.54 2.64 9.43
CA ASP A 198 -7.21 3.77 10.06
C ASP A 198 -6.44 4.11 11.34
N GLY A 199 -5.36 4.88 11.20
CA GLY A 199 -4.45 5.19 12.30
C GLY A 199 -5.17 5.61 13.57
N ILE A 200 -5.25 4.71 14.56
CA ILE A 200 -5.46 5.10 15.95
C ILE A 200 -4.12 5.66 16.41
N THR A 201 -4.02 6.99 16.41
CA THR A 201 -2.94 7.67 17.12
C THR A 201 -3.30 7.58 18.61
N ILE A 202 -2.48 6.88 19.39
CA ILE A 202 -2.60 6.80 20.85
C ILE A 202 -2.17 8.12 21.48
#